data_AF-A0A2N5Z209-F1
#
_entry.id   AF-A0A2N5Z209-F1
#
_cell.length_a   1.000
_cell.length_b   1.000
_cell.length_c   1.000
_cell.angle_alpha   90.00
_cell.angle_beta   90.00
_cell.angle_gamma   90.00
#
_symmetry.space_group_name_H-M   'P 1'
#
loop_
_entity.id
_entity.type
_entity.pdbx_description
1 polymer ?
#
loop_
_entity_poly.entity_id
_entity_poly.type
_entity_poly.pdbx_seq_one_letter_code
_entity_poly.pdbx_strand_id
1 'polypeptide(L)'
;MKKIALLLSFVLFVSLVFAGIVPVKTAKNVALNKNHELKGTFQTVSDDVVIVYENSDPVYYVFNLADNSGYIIVSAEDVTNPVLGYSYSNSFNSNNLPVQLNELLNGYKEQIVGTRINKSSQSSEIRSMWIKYGQAPKLFS
;
A
#
# COMPACT_ATOMS: atom_id res chain seq x y z
N MET A 1 -5.15 -40.59 18.45
CA MET A 1 -3.88 -40.05 17.93
C MET A 1 -3.99 -39.52 16.49
N LYS A 2 -4.49 -40.30 15.51
CA LYS A 2 -4.63 -39.85 14.10
C LYS A 2 -5.49 -38.58 13.89
N LYS A 3 -6.59 -38.42 14.67
CA LYS A 3 -7.47 -37.23 14.58
C LYS A 3 -6.86 -35.94 15.17
N ILE A 4 -6.03 -36.08 16.21
CA ILE A 4 -5.29 -34.96 16.81
C ILE A 4 -4.15 -34.52 15.90
N ALA A 5 -3.47 -35.47 15.25
CA ALA A 5 -2.46 -35.18 14.23
C ALA A 5 -3.05 -34.41 13.03
N LEU A 6 -4.30 -34.71 12.64
CA LEU A 6 -5.01 -33.98 11.57
C LEU A 6 -5.35 -32.54 11.96
N LEU A 7 -5.77 -32.31 13.22
CA LEU A 7 -6.06 -30.98 13.75
C LEU A 7 -4.81 -30.10 13.87
N LEU A 8 -3.69 -30.68 14.32
CA LEU A 8 -2.40 -29.97 14.37
C LEU A 8 -1.88 -29.62 12.96
N SER A 9 -2.12 -30.48 11.97
CA SER A 9 -1.78 -30.20 10.56
C SER A 9 -2.61 -29.06 9.96
N PHE A 10 -3.86 -28.87 10.39
CA PHE A 10 -4.72 -27.79 9.89
C PHE A 10 -4.34 -26.42 10.49
N VAL A 11 -3.89 -26.40 11.74
CA VAL A 11 -3.40 -25.18 12.41
C VAL A 11 -2.07 -24.69 11.82
N LEU A 12 -1.20 -25.58 11.34
CA LEU A 12 0.05 -25.19 10.69
C LEU A 12 -0.13 -24.55 9.29
N PHE A 13 -1.28 -24.71 8.66
CA PHE A 13 -1.51 -24.20 7.29
C PHE A 13 -1.94 -22.72 7.25
N VAL A 14 -2.41 -22.17 8.39
CA VAL A 14 -2.94 -20.79 8.46
C VAL A 14 -1.83 -19.74 8.66
N SER A 15 -0.59 -20.16 8.93
CA SER A 15 0.54 -19.24 9.16
C SER A 15 1.33 -18.85 7.91
N LEU A 16 0.82 -19.12 6.70
CA LEU A 16 1.29 -18.44 5.49
C LEU A 16 0.73 -17.01 5.49
N VAL A 17 1.20 -16.20 6.44
CA VAL A 17 1.02 -14.76 6.41
C VAL A 17 1.81 -14.29 5.19
N PHE A 18 1.09 -13.91 4.14
CA PHE A 18 1.68 -13.23 2.99
C PHE A 18 2.24 -11.90 3.48
N ALA A 19 3.50 -11.91 3.92
CA ALA A 19 4.37 -10.74 3.90
C ALA A 19 4.97 -10.72 2.49
N GLY A 20 4.48 -9.84 1.64
CA GLY A 20 4.88 -9.83 0.24
C GLY A 20 4.44 -8.57 -0.50
N ILE A 21 4.76 -8.54 -1.80
CA ILE A 21 4.42 -7.44 -2.69
C ILE A 21 2.89 -7.22 -2.65
N VAL A 22 2.50 -6.02 -2.22
CA VAL A 22 1.10 -5.64 -2.07
C VAL A 22 0.45 -5.55 -3.45
N PRO A 23 -0.65 -6.27 -3.72
CA PRO A 23 -1.34 -6.14 -5.00
C PRO A 23 -1.93 -4.74 -5.22
N VAL A 24 -1.92 -4.26 -6.47
CA VAL A 24 -2.50 -2.96 -6.86
C VAL A 24 -3.92 -2.76 -6.31
N LYS A 25 -4.75 -3.81 -6.31
CA LYS A 25 -6.12 -3.77 -5.77
C LYS A 25 -6.14 -3.41 -4.28
N THR A 26 -5.27 -4.02 -3.48
CA THR A 26 -5.12 -3.72 -2.05
C THR A 26 -4.59 -2.30 -1.86
N ALA A 27 -3.63 -1.87 -2.69
CA ALA A 27 -3.14 -0.51 -2.65
C ALA A 27 -4.21 0.54 -3.01
N LYS A 28 -5.08 0.23 -3.96
CA LYS A 28 -6.23 1.09 -4.32
C LYS A 28 -7.22 1.21 -3.16
N ASN A 29 -7.48 0.12 -2.44
CA ASN A 29 -8.28 0.15 -1.22
C ASN A 29 -7.67 1.09 -0.18
N VAL A 30 -6.34 1.01 0.02
CA VAL A 30 -5.62 1.92 0.93
C VAL A 30 -5.85 3.37 0.53
N ALA A 31 -5.68 3.71 -0.75
CA ALA A 31 -5.89 5.07 -1.24
C ALA A 31 -7.33 5.55 -1.00
N LEU A 32 -8.33 4.74 -1.33
CA LEU A 32 -9.75 5.06 -1.13
C LEU A 32 -10.08 5.29 0.36
N ASN A 33 -9.68 4.36 1.23
CA ASN A 33 -9.96 4.44 2.66
C ASN A 33 -9.21 5.61 3.32
N LYS A 34 -7.96 5.88 2.91
CA LYS A 34 -7.22 7.03 3.43
C LYS A 34 -7.84 8.35 2.97
N ASN A 35 -8.25 8.45 1.70
CA ASN A 35 -8.92 9.64 1.20
C ASN A 35 -10.22 9.92 1.96
N HIS A 36 -11.03 8.88 2.19
CA HIS A 36 -12.25 8.98 2.97
C HIS A 36 -11.98 9.47 4.40
N GLU A 37 -10.95 8.94 5.08
CA GLU A 37 -10.57 9.42 6.42
C GLU A 37 -10.19 10.91 6.42
N LEU A 38 -9.44 11.36 5.42
CA LEU A 38 -8.90 12.73 5.37
C LEU A 38 -9.93 13.77 4.92
N LYS A 39 -10.89 13.40 4.07
CA LYS A 39 -11.89 14.31 3.48
C LYS A 39 -13.31 14.12 4.00
N GLY A 40 -13.61 13.00 4.66
CA GLY A 40 -14.95 12.64 5.12
C GLY A 40 -15.92 12.27 3.98
N THR A 41 -15.45 12.20 2.74
CA THR A 41 -16.26 11.85 1.56
C THR A 41 -15.57 10.74 0.76
N PHE A 42 -16.34 9.77 0.27
CA PHE A 42 -15.84 8.78 -0.69
C PHE A 42 -15.75 9.42 -2.08
N GLN A 43 -14.68 10.20 -2.30
CA GLN A 43 -14.27 10.56 -3.65
C GLN A 43 -13.48 9.40 -4.27
N THR A 44 -13.76 9.13 -5.55
CA THR A 44 -13.07 8.11 -6.31
C THR A 44 -11.61 8.51 -6.55
N VAL A 45 -10.75 7.50 -6.63
CA VAL A 45 -9.41 7.64 -7.20
C VAL A 45 -9.45 7.18 -8.65
N SER A 46 -8.55 7.69 -9.47
CA SER A 46 -8.38 7.28 -10.87
C SER A 46 -8.15 5.77 -10.98
N ASP A 47 -8.67 5.17 -12.05
CA ASP A 47 -8.35 3.81 -12.44
C ASP A 47 -6.93 3.71 -13.03
N ASP A 48 -6.45 4.81 -13.63
CA ASP A 48 -5.06 4.92 -14.09
C ASP A 48 -4.13 5.07 -12.87
N VAL A 49 -3.33 4.03 -12.64
CA VAL A 49 -2.35 3.96 -11.56
C VAL A 49 -0.94 4.14 -12.12
N VAL A 50 -0.14 4.99 -11.48
CA VAL A 50 1.30 5.02 -11.74
C VAL A 50 1.95 3.96 -10.86
N ILE A 51 2.65 3.01 -11.47
CA ILE A 51 3.37 1.95 -10.76
C ILE A 51 4.87 2.21 -10.91
N VAL A 52 5.57 2.35 -9.80
CA VAL A 52 7.03 2.51 -9.80
C VAL A 52 7.67 1.19 -9.44
N TYR A 53 8.62 0.76 -10.27
CA TYR A 53 9.29 -0.53 -10.15
C TYR A 53 10.76 -0.39 -9.74
N GLU A 54 11.29 -1.47 -9.18
CA GLU A 54 12.71 -1.76 -9.05
C GLU A 54 12.92 -3.24 -9.41
N ASN A 55 13.80 -3.54 -10.37
CA ASN A 55 14.09 -4.92 -10.81
C ASN A 55 12.85 -5.77 -11.14
N SER A 56 11.80 -5.15 -11.69
CA SER A 56 10.49 -5.75 -12.02
C SER A 56 9.50 -5.94 -10.86
N ASP A 57 9.90 -5.62 -9.63
CA ASP A 57 9.00 -5.61 -8.49
C ASP A 57 8.44 -4.20 -8.27
N PRO A 58 7.13 -4.02 -8.13
CA PRO A 58 6.57 -2.72 -7.81
C PRO A 58 7.04 -2.31 -6.42
N VAL A 59 7.32 -1.03 -6.23
CA VAL A 59 7.85 -0.44 -5.00
C VAL A 59 6.80 0.46 -4.36
N TYR A 60 6.11 1.27 -5.15
CA TYR A 60 4.93 2.00 -4.71
C TYR A 60 3.99 2.29 -5.88
N TYR A 61 2.78 2.67 -5.53
CA TYR A 61 1.69 3.03 -6.41
C TYR A 61 1.30 4.48 -6.17
N VAL A 62 0.97 5.22 -7.23
CA VAL A 62 0.38 6.55 -7.11
C VAL A 62 -1.02 6.53 -7.74
N PHE A 63 -2.00 6.92 -6.92
CA PHE A 63 -3.39 7.06 -7.33
C PHE A 63 -3.74 8.55 -7.35
N ASN A 64 -4.03 9.08 -8.53
CA ASN A 64 -4.56 10.43 -8.66
C ASN A 64 -6.00 10.47 -8.13
N LEU A 65 -6.35 11.57 -7.47
CA LEU A 65 -7.72 11.84 -7.05
C LEU A 65 -8.53 12.38 -8.25
N ALA A 66 -9.84 12.20 -8.22
CA ALA A 66 -10.74 12.75 -9.23
C ALA A 66 -10.56 14.27 -9.40
N ASP A 67 -10.93 14.77 -10.59
CA ASP A 67 -10.94 16.20 -10.92
C ASP A 67 -9.60 16.92 -10.73
N ASN A 68 -8.48 16.20 -10.88
CA ASN A 68 -7.12 16.69 -10.64
C ASN A 68 -6.89 17.25 -9.23
N SER A 69 -7.68 16.81 -8.25
CA SER A 69 -7.69 17.38 -6.90
C SER A 69 -6.54 16.92 -6.00
N GLY A 70 -5.63 16.08 -6.48
CA GLY A 70 -4.55 15.54 -5.66
C GLY A 70 -4.07 14.16 -6.06
N TYR A 71 -3.30 13.53 -5.18
CA TYR A 71 -2.85 12.14 -5.32
C TYR A 71 -2.53 11.52 -3.96
N ILE A 72 -2.51 10.19 -3.92
CA ILE A 72 -2.06 9.39 -2.77
C ILE A 72 -1.00 8.39 -3.24
N ILE A 73 0.12 8.33 -2.53
CA ILE A 73 1.23 7.41 -2.76
C ILE A 73 1.13 6.28 -1.74
N VAL A 74 0.99 5.06 -2.24
CA VAL A 74 0.75 3.85 -1.46
C VAL A 74 1.91 2.89 -1.64
N SER A 75 2.43 2.33 -0.54
CA SER A 75 3.52 1.37 -0.61
C SER A 75 3.12 0.08 -1.31
N ALA A 76 4.05 -0.54 -2.04
CA ALA A 76 3.89 -1.90 -2.57
C ALA A 76 4.46 -2.97 -1.63
N GLU A 77 4.79 -2.62 -0.39
CA GLU A 77 5.46 -3.49 0.58
C GLU A 77 4.75 -3.43 1.94
N ASP A 78 4.21 -4.56 2.39
CA ASP A 78 3.34 -4.59 3.57
C ASP A 78 4.09 -4.42 4.89
N VAL A 79 5.40 -4.58 4.90
CA VAL A 79 6.23 -4.30 6.08
C VAL A 79 6.54 -2.80 6.28
N THR A 80 6.09 -1.96 5.35
CA THR A 80 6.23 -0.49 5.41
C THR A 80 4.88 0.20 5.63
N ASN A 81 4.90 1.52 5.90
CA ASN A 81 3.68 2.30 6.06
C ASN A 81 2.83 2.23 4.77
N PRO A 82 1.52 1.88 4.86
CA PRO A 82 0.66 1.80 3.68
C PRO A 82 0.58 3.10 2.89
N VAL A 83 0.63 4.27 3.54
CA VAL A 83 0.57 5.57 2.85
C VAL A 83 1.90 6.29 3.04
N LEU A 84 2.64 6.45 1.95
CA LEU A 84 3.96 7.10 1.94
C LEU A 84 3.82 8.62 1.86
N GLY A 85 2.77 9.11 1.19
CA GLY A 85 2.51 10.54 1.07
C GLY A 85 1.22 10.82 0.30
N TYR A 86 0.77 12.07 0.33
CA TYR A 86 -0.40 12.52 -0.42
C TYR A 86 -0.33 14.03 -0.69
N SER A 87 -1.12 14.50 -1.64
CA SER A 87 -1.34 15.91 -1.94
C SER A 87 -2.81 16.15 -2.29
N TYR A 88 -3.31 17.36 -2.01
CA TYR A 88 -4.68 17.79 -2.32
C TYR A 88 -4.72 19.05 -3.19
N SER A 89 -3.65 19.31 -3.94
CA SER A 89 -3.53 20.55 -4.72
C SER A 89 -3.46 20.29 -6.22
N ASN A 90 -2.87 19.18 -6.66
CA ASN A 90 -2.74 18.81 -8.07
C ASN A 90 -2.53 17.29 -8.22
N SER A 91 -2.87 16.73 -9.37
CA SER A 91 -2.50 15.36 -9.77
C SER A 91 -0.99 15.15 -9.81
N PHE A 92 -0.57 13.93 -9.53
CA PHE A 92 0.79 13.47 -9.71
C PHE A 92 1.13 13.37 -11.20
N ASN A 93 2.26 13.94 -11.58
CA ASN A 93 2.82 13.85 -12.92
C ASN A 93 4.29 13.43 -12.82
N SER A 94 4.59 12.17 -13.16
CA SER A 94 5.93 11.61 -13.10
C SER A 94 6.93 12.30 -14.03
N ASN A 95 6.45 12.99 -15.08
CA ASN A 95 7.30 13.67 -16.06
C ASN A 95 7.71 15.08 -15.62
N ASN A 96 7.15 15.59 -14.52
CA ASN A 96 7.42 16.94 -14.04
C ASN A 96 7.39 17.00 -12.50
N LEU A 97 8.27 16.23 -11.86
CA LEU A 97 8.43 16.25 -10.41
C LEU A 97 9.48 17.30 -9.99
N PRO A 98 9.21 18.11 -8.96
CA PRO A 98 10.24 18.89 -8.30
C PRO A 98 11.38 17.98 -7.82
N VAL A 99 12.63 18.44 -7.93
CA VAL A 99 13.83 17.65 -7.58
C VAL A 99 13.74 17.09 -6.16
N GLN A 100 13.28 17.90 -5.20
CA GLN A 100 13.16 17.50 -3.81
C GLN A 100 12.14 16.38 -3.60
N LEU A 101 11.02 16.41 -4.35
CA LEU A 101 10.04 15.34 -4.30
C LEU A 101 10.60 14.06 -4.93
N ASN A 102 11.33 14.19 -6.04
CA ASN A 102 11.98 13.05 -6.68
C ASN A 102 13.00 12.37 -5.75
N GLU A 103 13.82 13.15 -5.05
CA GLU A 103 14.76 12.63 -4.04
C GLU A 103 14.05 11.91 -2.89
N LEU A 104 12.96 12.48 -2.37
CA LEU A 104 12.16 11.84 -1.33
C LEU A 104 11.60 10.48 -1.79
N LEU A 105 11.06 10.42 -3.01
CA LEU A 105 10.49 9.19 -3.57
C LEU A 105 11.55 8.13 -3.84
N ASN A 106 12.76 8.54 -4.23
CA ASN A 106 13.91 7.65 -4.34
C ASN A 106 14.32 7.10 -2.96
N GLY A 107 14.29 7.93 -1.91
CA GLY A 107 14.51 7.47 -0.54
C GLY A 107 13.50 6.42 -0.09
N TYR A 108 12.20 6.61 -0.38
CA TYR A 108 11.19 5.57 -0.12
C TYR A 108 11.45 4.29 -0.90
N LYS A 109 11.87 4.42 -2.16
CA LYS A 109 12.24 3.26 -2.98
C LYS A 109 13.36 2.46 -2.33
N GLU A 110 14.45 3.13 -1.93
CA GLU A 110 15.59 2.49 -1.27
C GLU A 110 15.18 1.80 0.04
N GLN A 111 14.33 2.45 0.85
CA GLN A 111 13.83 1.87 2.10
C GLN A 111 13.02 0.59 1.85
N ILE A 112 12.11 0.60 0.88
CA ILE A 112 11.27 -0.56 0.54
C ILE A 112 12.11 -1.72 -0.03
N VAL A 113 13.08 -1.40 -0.89
CA VAL A 113 14.01 -2.41 -1.40
C VAL A 113 14.86 -2.98 -0.25
N GLY A 114 15.30 -2.12 0.67
CA GLY A 114 16.03 -2.51 1.87
C GLY A 114 15.25 -3.47 2.76
N THR A 115 13.94 -3.28 2.93
CA THR A 115 13.12 -4.21 3.74
C THR A 115 13.03 -5.61 3.12
N ARG A 116 13.04 -5.72 1.79
CA ARG A 116 13.06 -7.01 1.07
C ARG A 116 14.37 -7.75 1.29
N ILE A 117 15.50 -7.04 1.14
CA ILE A 117 16.84 -7.60 1.32
C ILE A 117 17.04 -8.08 2.76
N ASN A 118 16.62 -7.26 3.72
CA ASN A 118 16.80 -7.56 5.14
C ASN A 118 15.74 -8.51 5.71
N LYS A 119 14.74 -8.92 4.91
CA LYS A 119 13.59 -9.74 5.34
C LYS A 119 12.94 -9.17 6.60
N SER A 120 12.75 -7.85 6.61
CA SER A 120 12.19 -7.15 7.76
C SER A 120 10.82 -7.70 8.12
N SER A 121 10.52 -7.77 9.42
CA SER A 121 9.21 -8.18 9.91
C SER A 121 8.30 -6.96 10.09
N GLN A 122 7.02 -7.11 9.72
CA GLN A 122 6.00 -6.09 9.96
C GLN A 122 5.81 -5.84 11.47
N SER A 123 5.80 -4.58 11.90
CA SER A 123 5.44 -4.21 13.28
C SER A 123 3.92 -4.31 13.51
N SER A 124 3.49 -4.38 14.76
CA SER A 124 2.07 -4.39 15.14
C SER A 124 1.32 -3.15 14.65
N GLU A 125 1.98 -2.00 14.66
CA GLU A 125 1.42 -0.70 14.25
C GLU A 125 1.19 -0.69 12.74
N ILE A 126 2.21 -1.06 11.96
CA ILE A 126 2.13 -1.15 10.50
C ILE A 126 1.07 -2.17 10.08
N ARG A 127 1.04 -3.34 10.74
CA ARG A 127 0.01 -4.36 10.52
C ARG A 127 -1.39 -3.81 10.75
N SER A 128 -1.59 -3.06 11.82
CA SER A 128 -2.88 -2.46 12.15
C SER A 128 -3.31 -1.43 11.08
N MET A 129 -2.36 -0.67 10.53
CA MET A 129 -2.64 0.26 9.43
C MET A 129 -3.06 -0.48 8.14
N TRP A 130 -2.36 -1.56 7.78
CA TRP A 130 -2.75 -2.39 6.63
C TRP A 130 -4.11 -3.05 6.81
N ILE A 131 -4.42 -3.54 8.02
CA ILE A 131 -5.75 -4.06 8.35
C ILE A 131 -6.80 -2.96 8.23
N LYS A 132 -6.50 -1.75 8.70
CA LYS A 132 -7.43 -0.62 8.66
C LYS A 132 -7.75 -0.14 7.24
N TYR A 133 -6.72 0.03 6.40
CA TYR A 133 -6.88 0.69 5.10
C TYR A 133 -6.89 -0.28 3.91
N GLY A 134 -6.32 -1.49 4.01
CA GLY A 134 -6.20 -2.42 2.88
C GLY A 134 -7.48 -3.19 2.53
N GLN A 135 -8.49 -3.16 3.41
CA GLN A 135 -9.77 -3.81 3.18
C GLN A 135 -10.60 -3.09 2.12
N ALA A 136 -11.49 -3.82 1.44
CA ALA A 136 -12.44 -3.21 0.52
C ALA A 136 -13.18 -2.05 1.23
N PRO A 137 -13.30 -0.87 0.59
CA PRO A 137 -14.03 0.24 1.17
C PRO A 137 -15.43 -0.17 1.57
N LYS A 138 -15.85 0.21 2.79
CA LYS A 138 -17.23 0.03 3.24
C LYS A 138 -18.11 1.06 2.55
N LEU A 139 -18.39 0.83 1.28
CA LEU A 139 -19.37 1.58 0.52
C LEU A 139 -20.74 1.01 0.92
N PHE A 140 -21.48 1.79 1.70
CA PHE A 140 -22.84 1.49 2.20
C PHE A 140 -22.91 0.35 3.24
N SER A 141 -22.97 0.74 4.51
CA SER A 141 -23.65 0.00 5.59
C SER A 141 -24.55 0.96 6.34
#